data_AF-A0AAU4RWX8-F1
#
_entry.id   AF-A0AAU4RWX8-F1
#
_cell.length_a   1.000
_cell.length_b   1.000
_cell.length_c   1.000
_cell.angle_alpha   90.00
_cell.angle_beta   90.00
_cell.angle_gamma   90.00
#
_symmetry.space_group_name_H-M   'P 1'
#
loop_
_entity.id
_entity.type
_entity.pdbx_description
1 polymer ?
#
loop_
_entity_poly.entity_id
_entity_poly.type
_entity_poly.pdbx_seq_one_letter_code
_entity_poly.pdbx_strand_id
1 'polypeptide(L)'
;MDVFEERCAGADLGKVDCKVCIRVPGTGKRARREVRTFSTMSDGLLELRDWLLENKIARVGMEATASYWKPLYYLLEATEGIEPWLLNAQHIKTVPGRKTDVKDCQWICRLVEHGLVRPSFVPPRDIRQLRDLTRYRTETVRDRARDVNRLAMFLEDAGIKLSSVVSDITGRSARAMLDALVAGERDPQVLAALALGRMRGKVPLLTHALANSFTGHHAFMAAAMLRAIDEADARITQLSQEINRQLQPLQQQVELLITIPGVSLTIAQVIIAETGVDMGRFATAGHLASWAGICPGNNESAGKRLSGRTRHGDTWLKTALYMAGSSAARAKGTYLGAQFRRLVPHRGVKRATVAVGHSILVAAWHILHDLVPYQDLGADHFTNRLSKERQTRRLLAQLTALGLDVTVTPQEAA
;
A
#
# COMPACT_ATOMS: atom_id res chain seq x y z
N MET A 1 25.54 22.67 19.22
CA MET A 1 24.78 22.10 18.09
C MET A 1 24.70 23.21 17.07
N ASP A 2 25.20 22.95 15.87
CA ASP A 2 25.13 23.91 14.79
C ASP A 2 23.66 24.14 14.40
N VAL A 3 23.37 25.35 13.93
CA VAL A 3 22.04 25.72 13.45
C VAL A 3 21.98 25.34 11.97
N PHE A 4 21.08 24.43 11.64
CA PHE A 4 20.80 24.01 10.27
C PHE A 4 19.86 24.99 9.56
N GLU A 5 18.85 25.51 10.29
CA GLU A 5 17.89 26.48 9.78
C GLU A 5 17.65 27.58 10.81
N GLU A 6 17.99 28.82 10.47
CA GLU A 6 17.90 29.95 11.40
C GLU A 6 16.47 30.50 11.56
N ARG A 7 15.62 30.27 10.54
CA ARG A 7 14.23 30.73 10.50
C ARG A 7 13.29 29.56 10.28
N CYS A 8 12.88 28.93 11.37
CA CYS A 8 12.04 27.75 11.33
C CYS A 8 10.84 27.84 12.28
N ALA A 9 9.84 27.01 12.03
CA ALA A 9 8.72 26.79 12.93
C ALA A 9 8.50 25.31 13.23
N GLY A 10 7.89 25.05 14.38
CA GLY A 10 7.29 23.77 14.72
C GLY A 10 5.82 23.94 15.02
N ALA A 11 4.98 23.11 14.42
CA ALA A 11 3.54 23.14 14.54
C ALA A 11 3.04 21.82 15.16
N ASP A 12 2.24 21.94 16.20
CA ASP A 12 1.45 20.85 16.76
C ASP A 12 -0.03 21.09 16.44
N LEU A 13 -0.68 20.09 15.82
CA LEU A 13 -1.96 20.24 15.14
C LEU A 13 -3.05 19.44 15.84
N GLY A 14 -4.06 20.15 16.33
CA GLY A 14 -5.30 19.58 16.85
C GLY A 14 -6.43 19.63 15.83
N LYS A 15 -7.63 19.23 16.29
CA LYS A 15 -8.86 19.31 15.49
C LYS A 15 -9.42 20.74 15.38
N VAL A 16 -9.22 21.57 16.42
CA VAL A 16 -9.80 22.91 16.52
C VAL A 16 -8.74 23.98 16.35
N ASP A 17 -7.58 23.79 16.96
CA ASP A 17 -6.49 24.76 16.97
C ASP A 17 -5.14 24.11 16.61
N CYS A 18 -4.17 24.96 16.31
CA CYS A 18 -2.79 24.60 16.07
C CYS A 18 -1.87 25.50 16.88
N LYS A 19 -0.93 24.92 17.62
CA LYS A 19 0.07 25.66 18.40
C LYS A 19 1.35 25.69 17.57
N VAL A 20 1.84 26.90 17.30
CA VAL A 20 3.01 27.10 16.43
C VAL A 20 4.08 27.87 17.19
N CYS A 21 5.26 27.28 17.25
CA CYS A 21 6.47 27.90 17.79
C CYS A 21 7.37 28.32 16.63
N ILE A 22 7.69 29.61 16.52
CA ILE A 22 8.73 30.10 15.61
C ILE A 22 10.06 30.29 16.34
N ARG A 23 11.15 30.13 15.61
CA ARG A 23 12.49 30.58 16.00
C ARG A 23 13.07 31.41 14.86
N VAL A 24 13.50 32.63 15.20
CA VAL A 24 14.12 33.58 14.28
C VAL A 24 15.36 34.18 14.93
N PRO A 25 16.33 34.71 14.16
CA PRO A 25 17.48 35.43 14.70
C PRO A 25 17.03 36.56 15.64
N GLY A 26 17.62 36.63 16.84
CA GLY A 26 17.37 37.69 17.81
C GLY A 26 18.45 38.77 17.78
N THR A 27 18.28 39.82 18.59
CA THR A 27 19.33 40.82 18.83
C THR A 27 20.42 40.23 19.75
N GLY A 28 21.42 39.59 19.15
CA GLY A 28 22.58 38.98 19.85
C GLY A 28 22.69 37.46 19.65
N LYS A 29 23.33 36.75 20.59
CA LYS A 29 23.58 35.29 20.50
C LYS A 29 22.34 34.40 20.76
N ARG A 30 21.17 34.99 21.10
CA ARG A 30 19.96 34.23 21.45
C ARG A 30 18.88 34.43 20.39
N ALA A 31 18.41 33.33 19.81
CA ALA A 31 17.26 33.32 18.93
C ALA A 31 15.99 33.83 19.65
N ARG A 32 15.18 34.63 18.97
CA ARG A 32 13.83 35.00 19.42
C ARG A 32 12.93 33.78 19.21
N ARG A 33 12.18 33.43 20.25
CA ARG A 33 11.18 32.36 20.23
C ARG A 33 9.82 32.93 20.58
N GLU A 34 8.83 32.63 19.76
CA GLU A 34 7.44 33.04 20.00
C GLU A 34 6.50 31.87 19.73
N VAL A 35 5.49 31.72 20.57
CA VAL A 35 4.44 30.71 20.40
C VAL A 35 3.11 31.42 20.24
N ARG A 36 2.35 31.03 19.22
CA ARG A 36 0.97 31.47 19.01
C ARG A 36 0.06 30.27 18.76
N THR A 37 -1.22 30.46 19.07
CA THR A 37 -2.28 29.49 18.78
C THR A 37 -3.16 30.08 17.68
N PHE A 38 -3.44 29.27 16.67
CA PHE A 38 -4.29 29.63 15.55
C PHE A 38 -5.46 28.67 15.44
N SER A 39 -6.59 29.14 14.90
CA SER A 39 -7.68 28.25 14.47
C SER A 39 -7.21 27.36 13.31
N THR A 40 -7.74 26.15 13.23
CA THR A 40 -7.53 25.24 12.09
C THR A 40 -8.54 25.46 10.96
N MET A 41 -9.45 26.42 11.12
CA MET A 41 -10.32 26.90 10.04
C MET A 41 -9.52 27.73 9.03
N SER A 42 -10.08 27.91 7.83
CA SER A 42 -9.37 28.51 6.69
C SER A 42 -8.82 29.90 6.98
N ASP A 43 -9.58 30.76 7.65
CA ASP A 43 -9.17 32.10 8.10
C ASP A 43 -7.98 32.03 9.07
N GLY A 44 -8.06 31.19 10.10
CA GLY A 44 -6.97 31.00 11.06
C GLY A 44 -5.70 30.41 10.44
N LEU A 45 -5.82 29.53 9.44
CA LEU A 45 -4.67 28.99 8.71
C LEU A 45 -4.03 30.05 7.79
N LEU A 46 -4.82 30.96 7.22
CA LEU A 46 -4.32 32.09 6.44
C LEU A 46 -3.59 33.09 7.34
N GLU A 47 -4.16 33.42 8.51
CA GLU A 47 -3.48 34.25 9.52
C GLU A 47 -2.16 33.63 9.97
N LEU A 48 -2.13 32.30 10.19
CA LEU A 48 -0.90 31.57 10.49
C LEU A 48 0.12 31.70 9.36
N ARG A 49 -0.28 31.48 8.10
CA ARG A 49 0.61 31.63 6.94
C ARG A 49 1.19 33.03 6.86
N ASP A 50 0.35 34.06 7.00
CA ASP A 50 0.77 35.46 6.89
C ASP A 50 1.76 35.82 8.01
N TRP A 51 1.50 35.35 9.24
CA TRP A 51 2.43 35.49 10.36
C TRP A 51 3.78 34.79 10.11
N LEU A 52 3.78 33.61 9.46
CA LEU A 52 5.03 32.90 9.09
C LEU A 52 5.82 33.68 8.03
N LEU A 53 5.13 34.26 7.03
CA LEU A 53 5.74 35.10 5.99
C LEU A 53 6.34 36.39 6.56
N GLU A 54 5.61 37.09 7.43
CA GLU A 54 6.09 38.29 8.14
C GLU A 54 7.41 38.01 8.89
N ASN A 55 7.50 36.83 9.50
CA ASN A 55 8.70 36.38 10.23
C ASN A 55 9.76 35.74 9.32
N LYS A 56 9.51 35.66 8.01
CA LYS A 56 10.39 35.07 6.99
C LYS A 56 10.79 33.63 7.32
N ILE A 57 9.84 32.85 7.84
CA ILE A 57 10.08 31.44 8.18
C ILE A 57 10.31 30.66 6.89
N ALA A 58 11.45 29.98 6.78
CA ALA A 58 11.80 29.20 5.60
C ALA A 58 11.26 27.76 5.69
N ARG A 59 11.11 27.22 6.91
CA ARG A 59 10.76 25.81 7.11
C ARG A 59 9.82 25.59 8.28
N VAL A 60 8.80 24.75 8.08
CA VAL A 60 7.80 24.44 9.11
C VAL A 60 7.71 22.93 9.32
N GLY A 61 8.17 22.44 10.46
CA GLY A 61 7.97 21.05 10.87
C GLY A 61 6.59 20.85 11.50
N MET A 62 5.90 19.77 11.15
CA MET A 62 4.62 19.39 11.75
C MET A 62 4.54 17.87 11.96
N GLU A 63 3.93 17.44 13.07
CA GLU A 63 3.77 16.01 13.35
C GLU A 63 2.61 15.40 12.55
N ALA A 64 2.84 14.22 11.98
CA ALA A 64 1.83 13.44 11.27
C ALA A 64 0.85 12.77 12.25
N THR A 65 -0.17 13.49 12.69
CA THR A 65 -1.29 12.91 13.46
C THR A 65 -2.59 13.01 12.67
N ALA A 66 -3.21 11.85 12.42
CA ALA A 66 -4.43 11.74 11.61
C ALA A 66 -4.32 12.51 10.26
N SER A 67 -5.42 13.12 9.80
CA SER A 67 -5.46 13.94 8.58
C SER A 67 -5.34 15.45 8.84
N TYR A 68 -5.20 15.88 10.09
CA TYR A 68 -5.27 17.30 10.47
C TYR A 68 -4.09 18.14 9.94
N TRP A 69 -2.98 17.49 9.58
CA TRP A 69 -1.84 18.15 8.96
C TRP A 69 -2.09 18.57 7.51
N LYS A 70 -3.01 17.91 6.78
CA LYS A 70 -3.20 18.12 5.34
C LYS A 70 -3.53 19.59 5.00
N PRO A 71 -4.49 20.27 5.65
CA PRO A 71 -4.85 21.65 5.29
C PRO A 71 -3.68 22.63 5.44
N LEU A 72 -2.98 22.59 6.58
CA LEU A 72 -1.83 23.45 6.80
C LEU A 72 -0.68 23.10 5.85
N TYR A 73 -0.36 21.81 5.68
CA TYR A 73 0.71 21.38 4.80
C TYR A 73 0.47 21.83 3.36
N TYR A 74 -0.73 21.65 2.81
CA TYR A 74 -1.03 22.04 1.43
C TYR A 74 -1.06 23.56 1.26
N LEU A 75 -1.51 24.32 2.28
CA LEU A 75 -1.43 25.77 2.26
C LEU A 75 0.03 26.25 2.19
N LEU A 76 0.89 25.70 3.06
CA LEU A 76 2.31 26.06 3.10
C LEU A 76 3.07 25.57 1.87
N GLU A 77 2.76 24.39 1.33
CA GLU A 77 3.35 23.87 0.09
C GLU A 77 3.04 24.78 -1.11
N ALA A 78 1.85 25.39 -1.12
CA ALA A 78 1.46 26.37 -2.15
C ALA A 78 1.97 27.80 -1.86
N THR A 79 2.63 28.02 -0.72
CA THR A 79 3.14 29.34 -0.32
C THR A 79 4.62 29.44 -0.67
N GLU A 80 4.98 30.37 -1.56
CA GLU A 80 6.36 30.59 -1.95
C GLU A 80 7.23 31.00 -0.75
N GLY A 81 8.43 30.43 -0.66
CA GLY A 81 9.40 30.71 0.41
C GLY A 81 9.22 29.89 1.69
N ILE A 82 8.19 29.03 1.79
CA ILE A 82 8.00 28.14 2.95
C ILE A 82 8.09 26.67 2.50
N GLU A 83 8.96 25.90 3.15
CA GLU A 83 9.06 24.45 2.97
C GLU A 83 8.39 23.71 4.14
N PRO A 84 7.24 23.04 3.92
CA PRO A 84 6.59 22.26 4.96
C PRO A 84 7.23 20.87 5.10
N TRP A 85 7.56 20.48 6.33
CA TRP A 85 8.11 19.20 6.70
C TRP A 85 7.10 18.39 7.51
N LEU A 86 6.58 17.31 6.92
CA LEU A 86 5.76 16.35 7.64
C LEU A 86 6.68 15.36 8.37
N LEU A 87 6.62 15.32 9.70
CA LEU A 87 7.54 14.54 10.52
C LEU A 87 6.88 13.27 11.05
N ASN A 88 7.64 12.17 11.07
CA ASN A 88 7.18 10.88 11.61
C ASN A 88 7.21 10.92 13.14
N ALA A 89 6.07 10.69 13.78
CA ALA A 89 5.91 10.64 15.23
C ALA A 89 6.94 9.72 15.94
N GLN A 90 7.32 8.60 15.31
CA GLN A 90 8.31 7.66 15.87
C GLN A 90 9.72 8.25 15.96
N HIS A 91 10.04 9.24 15.11
CA HIS A 91 11.32 9.94 15.12
C HIS A 91 11.31 11.16 16.06
N ILE A 92 10.13 11.68 16.40
CA ILE A 92 9.96 12.88 17.25
C ILE A 92 10.00 12.54 18.75
N LYS A 93 9.90 11.25 19.13
CA LYS A 93 9.84 10.73 20.53
C LYS A 93 10.07 11.76 21.63
N THR A 94 8.98 12.22 22.24
CA THR A 94 9.02 13.15 23.37
C THR A 94 9.64 12.49 24.61
N VAL A 95 10.35 13.27 25.42
CA VAL A 95 10.86 12.85 26.74
C VAL A 95 9.67 12.50 27.65
N PRO A 96 9.65 11.33 28.32
CA PRO A 96 8.53 10.93 29.18
C PRO A 96 8.21 11.96 30.29
N GLY A 97 6.92 12.21 30.54
CA GLY A 97 6.43 12.91 31.74
C GLY A 97 6.13 14.42 31.63
N ARG A 98 6.25 15.05 30.44
CA ARG A 98 5.99 16.51 30.28
C ARG A 98 5.33 16.88 28.93
N LYS A 99 4.28 16.17 28.51
CA LYS A 99 3.59 16.42 27.23
C LYS A 99 2.51 17.51 27.36
N THR A 100 2.65 18.59 26.59
CA THR A 100 1.65 19.65 26.39
C THR A 100 1.81 20.15 24.97
N ASP A 101 0.74 20.51 24.26
CA ASP A 101 0.79 20.93 22.85
C ASP A 101 1.84 22.03 22.57
N VAL A 102 1.97 23.01 23.49
CA VAL A 102 2.98 24.08 23.40
C VAL A 102 4.42 23.55 23.49
N LYS A 103 4.67 22.53 24.31
CA LYS A 103 6.00 21.91 24.42
C LYS A 103 6.29 21.06 23.19
N ASP A 104 5.29 20.40 22.62
CA ASP A 104 5.45 19.58 21.43
C ASP A 104 5.80 20.47 20.22
N CYS A 105 5.10 21.59 20.01
CA CYS A 105 5.44 22.51 18.91
C CYS A 105 6.84 23.15 19.09
N GLN A 106 7.23 23.50 20.33
CA GLN A 106 8.58 23.97 20.65
C GLN A 106 9.66 22.90 20.39
N TRP A 107 9.35 21.65 20.71
CA TRP A 107 10.26 20.52 20.49
C TRP A 107 10.46 20.27 19.00
N ILE A 108 9.37 20.22 18.23
CA ILE A 108 9.42 20.11 16.77
C ILE A 108 10.26 21.24 16.17
N CYS A 109 10.03 22.48 16.59
CA CYS A 109 10.78 23.64 16.10
C CYS A 109 12.30 23.46 16.32
N ARG A 110 12.71 22.99 17.50
CA ARG A 110 14.12 22.73 17.83
C ARG A 110 14.72 21.58 17.02
N LEU A 111 13.93 20.55 16.73
CA LEU A 111 14.40 19.45 15.88
C LEU A 111 14.67 19.91 14.45
N VAL A 112 13.81 20.78 13.90
CA VAL A 112 13.98 21.39 12.58
C VAL A 112 15.19 22.33 12.56
N GLU A 113 15.30 23.22 13.55
CA GLU A 113 16.41 24.19 13.69
C GLU A 113 17.79 23.53 13.61
N HIS A 114 17.94 22.34 14.21
CA HIS A 114 19.21 21.61 14.28
C HIS A 114 19.32 20.46 13.28
N GLY A 115 18.35 20.28 12.36
CA GLY A 115 18.39 19.22 11.35
C GLY A 115 18.36 17.79 11.94
N LEU A 116 17.78 17.62 13.13
CA LEU A 116 17.75 16.33 13.85
C LEU A 116 16.62 15.39 13.37
N VAL A 117 15.81 15.86 12.43
CA VAL A 117 14.71 15.12 11.81
C VAL A 117 14.77 15.24 10.29
N ARG A 118 14.12 14.29 9.61
CA ARG A 118 13.95 14.29 8.16
C ARG A 118 12.46 14.31 7.81
N PRO A 119 12.06 15.01 6.74
CA PRO A 119 10.68 14.99 6.29
C PRO A 119 10.29 13.58 5.82
N SER A 120 9.03 13.23 6.08
CA SER A 120 8.38 12.07 5.50
C SER A 120 8.02 12.36 4.05
N PHE A 121 8.00 11.32 3.22
CA PHE A 121 7.58 11.46 1.83
C PHE A 121 6.09 11.84 1.74
N VAL A 122 5.82 13.01 1.17
CA VAL A 122 4.51 13.47 0.74
C VAL A 122 4.55 13.57 -0.79
N PRO A 123 3.74 12.80 -1.53
CA PRO A 123 3.77 12.87 -3.00
C PRO A 123 3.29 14.22 -3.51
N PRO A 124 3.61 14.56 -4.77
CA PRO A 124 3.00 15.70 -5.46
C PRO A 124 1.46 15.63 -5.52
N ARG A 125 0.81 16.78 -5.73
CA ARG A 125 -0.65 16.93 -5.63
C ARG A 125 -1.45 15.94 -6.48
N ASP A 126 -1.07 15.76 -7.73
CA ASP A 126 -1.67 14.82 -8.68
C ASP A 126 -1.57 13.37 -8.18
N ILE A 127 -0.40 12.95 -7.69
CA ILE A 127 -0.21 11.62 -7.11
C ILE A 127 -1.03 11.45 -5.82
N ARG A 128 -1.19 12.51 -5.00
CA ARG A 128 -2.05 12.46 -3.80
C ARG A 128 -3.53 12.29 -4.15
N GLN A 129 -4.01 12.97 -5.20
CA GLN A 129 -5.38 12.80 -5.68
C GLN A 129 -5.61 11.38 -6.21
N LEU A 130 -4.67 10.87 -7.00
CA LEU A 130 -4.69 9.48 -7.46
C LEU A 130 -4.70 8.48 -6.28
N ARG A 131 -3.89 8.74 -5.26
CA ARG A 131 -3.84 7.96 -4.02
C ARG A 131 -5.19 7.89 -3.34
N ASP A 132 -5.85 9.03 -3.12
CA ASP A 132 -7.18 9.06 -2.51
C ASP A 132 -8.19 8.22 -3.32
N LEU A 133 -8.17 8.30 -4.65
CA LEU A 133 -9.03 7.47 -5.52
C LEU A 133 -8.74 5.97 -5.41
N THR A 134 -7.46 5.56 -5.51
CA THR A 134 -7.08 4.14 -5.45
C THR A 134 -7.38 3.50 -4.09
N ARG A 135 -7.20 4.26 -3.00
CA ARG A 135 -7.54 3.83 -1.63
C ARG A 135 -9.04 3.68 -1.47
N TYR A 136 -9.82 4.69 -1.90
CA TYR A 136 -11.27 4.62 -1.81
C TYR A 136 -11.88 3.51 -2.68
N ARG A 137 -11.31 3.26 -3.87
CA ARG A 137 -11.70 2.10 -4.69
C ARG A 137 -11.44 0.79 -3.96
N THR A 138 -10.28 0.66 -3.31
CA THR A 138 -9.91 -0.55 -2.58
C THR A 138 -10.80 -0.77 -1.36
N GLU A 139 -11.17 0.29 -0.65
CA GLU A 139 -12.20 0.27 0.40
C GLU A 139 -13.56 -0.19 -0.15
N THR A 140 -14.02 0.41 -1.26
CA THR A 140 -15.30 0.06 -1.87
C THR A 140 -15.33 -1.41 -2.32
N VAL A 141 -14.22 -1.95 -2.84
CA VAL A 141 -14.09 -3.39 -3.16
C VAL A 141 -14.21 -4.25 -1.90
N ARG A 142 -13.62 -3.83 -0.78
CA ARG A 142 -13.74 -4.56 0.50
C ARG A 142 -15.16 -4.49 1.06
N ASP A 143 -15.82 -3.35 0.93
CA ASP A 143 -17.21 -3.16 1.36
C ASP A 143 -18.15 -4.05 0.53
N ARG A 144 -17.98 -4.04 -0.80
CA ARG A 144 -18.68 -4.98 -1.69
C ARG A 144 -18.49 -6.43 -1.25
N ALA A 145 -17.25 -6.85 -0.99
CA ALA A 145 -16.98 -8.22 -0.54
C ALA A 145 -17.65 -8.53 0.81
N ARG A 146 -17.72 -7.55 1.73
CA ARG A 146 -18.44 -7.68 2.99
C ARG A 146 -19.94 -7.86 2.78
N ASP A 147 -20.53 -7.11 1.84
CA ASP A 147 -21.96 -7.21 1.52
C ASP A 147 -22.29 -8.54 0.82
N VAL A 148 -21.40 -9.03 -0.07
CA VAL A 148 -21.53 -10.39 -0.65
C VAL A 148 -21.50 -11.46 0.43
N ASN A 149 -20.56 -11.37 1.38
CA ASN A 149 -20.48 -12.34 2.47
C ASN A 149 -21.71 -12.25 3.39
N ARG A 150 -22.23 -11.04 3.64
CA ARG A 150 -23.47 -10.84 4.40
C ARG A 150 -24.66 -11.48 3.70
N LEU A 151 -24.80 -11.27 2.39
CA LEU A 151 -25.82 -11.92 1.56
C LEU A 151 -25.68 -13.45 1.61
N ALA A 152 -24.47 -13.98 1.48
CA ALA A 152 -24.23 -15.42 1.54
C ALA A 152 -24.74 -16.02 2.86
N MET A 153 -24.37 -15.44 4.00
CA MET A 153 -24.82 -15.91 5.31
C MET A 153 -26.33 -15.73 5.51
N PHE A 154 -26.87 -14.61 5.05
CA PHE A 154 -28.31 -14.37 5.12
C PHE A 154 -29.12 -15.39 4.31
N LEU A 155 -28.64 -15.78 3.13
CA LEU A 155 -29.27 -16.81 2.32
C LEU A 155 -29.24 -18.17 3.02
N GLU A 156 -28.12 -18.53 3.65
CA GLU A 156 -28.00 -19.75 4.45
C GLU A 156 -29.02 -19.80 5.59
N ASP A 157 -29.21 -18.68 6.29
CA ASP A 157 -30.21 -18.52 7.37
C ASP A 157 -31.65 -18.61 6.83
N ALA A 158 -31.89 -18.06 5.63
CA ALA A 158 -33.17 -18.18 4.92
C ALA A 158 -33.40 -19.57 4.29
N GLY A 159 -32.49 -20.51 4.52
CA GLY A 159 -32.52 -21.88 3.99
C GLY A 159 -31.94 -22.03 2.58
N ILE A 160 -31.68 -20.95 1.84
CA ILE A 160 -31.19 -21.00 0.46
C ILE A 160 -29.70 -21.40 0.41
N LYS A 161 -29.41 -22.63 0.00
CA LYS A 161 -28.06 -23.24 -0.04
C LYS A 161 -27.28 -22.94 -1.32
N LEU A 162 -27.53 -21.80 -1.95
CA LEU A 162 -26.96 -21.45 -3.26
C LEU A 162 -25.42 -21.45 -3.22
N SER A 163 -24.83 -20.96 -2.11
CA SER A 163 -23.38 -20.88 -1.89
C SER A 163 -22.66 -22.23 -1.92
N SER A 164 -23.39 -23.33 -1.68
CA SER A 164 -22.87 -24.69 -1.72
C SER A 164 -22.77 -25.26 -3.15
N VAL A 165 -23.49 -24.67 -4.10
CA VAL A 165 -23.58 -25.17 -5.49
C VAL A 165 -22.80 -24.29 -6.47
N VAL A 166 -22.75 -22.98 -6.21
CA VAL A 166 -22.09 -21.99 -7.07
C VAL A 166 -20.86 -21.40 -6.41
N SER A 167 -19.82 -21.13 -7.21
CA SER A 167 -18.59 -20.50 -6.73
C SER A 167 -18.71 -18.97 -6.53
N ASP A 168 -19.71 -18.36 -7.16
CA ASP A 168 -19.98 -16.92 -7.10
C ASP A 168 -21.49 -16.69 -7.06
N ILE A 169 -21.98 -16.25 -5.90
CA ILE A 169 -23.40 -15.96 -5.68
C ILE A 169 -23.86 -14.64 -6.33
N THR A 170 -22.93 -13.83 -6.82
CA THR A 170 -23.21 -12.60 -7.59
C THR A 170 -23.08 -12.79 -9.09
N GLY A 171 -22.66 -13.98 -9.56
CA GLY A 171 -22.55 -14.29 -10.97
C GLY A 171 -23.90 -14.29 -11.68
N ARG A 172 -23.92 -14.10 -13.01
CA ARG A 172 -25.15 -13.87 -13.80
C ARG A 172 -26.32 -14.81 -13.47
N SER A 173 -26.09 -16.13 -13.44
CA SER A 173 -27.15 -17.10 -13.14
C SER A 173 -27.62 -17.04 -11.69
N ALA A 174 -26.70 -16.95 -10.74
CA ALA A 174 -27.04 -16.81 -9.32
C ALA A 174 -27.82 -15.52 -9.08
N ARG A 175 -27.40 -14.42 -9.72
CA ARG A 175 -28.09 -13.15 -9.67
C ARG A 175 -29.52 -13.24 -10.21
N ALA A 176 -29.71 -13.86 -11.38
CA ALA A 176 -31.06 -14.05 -11.95
C ALA A 176 -31.98 -14.85 -11.01
N MET A 177 -31.46 -15.89 -10.35
CA MET A 177 -32.20 -16.66 -9.35
C MET A 177 -32.57 -15.82 -8.13
N LEU A 178 -31.62 -15.02 -7.63
CA LEU A 178 -31.85 -14.14 -6.48
C LEU A 178 -32.83 -13.02 -6.80
N ASP A 179 -32.77 -12.43 -8.00
CA ASP A 179 -33.73 -11.43 -8.46
C ASP A 179 -35.14 -12.04 -8.59
N ALA A 180 -35.27 -13.27 -9.10
CA ALA A 180 -36.55 -13.98 -9.17
C ALA A 180 -37.10 -14.31 -7.77
N LEU A 181 -36.26 -14.76 -6.84
CA LEU A 181 -36.61 -14.92 -5.42
C LEU A 181 -37.11 -13.61 -4.81
N VAL A 182 -36.43 -12.49 -5.09
CA VAL A 182 -36.85 -11.16 -4.62
C VAL A 182 -38.19 -10.75 -5.25
N ALA A 183 -38.41 -11.06 -6.52
CA ALA A 183 -39.63 -10.75 -7.26
C ALA A 183 -40.86 -11.59 -6.85
N GLY A 184 -40.67 -12.65 -6.07
CA GLY A 184 -41.76 -13.47 -5.53
C GLY A 184 -41.80 -14.90 -6.04
N GLU A 185 -40.90 -15.31 -6.93
CA GLU A 185 -40.82 -16.70 -7.38
C GLU A 185 -40.34 -17.62 -6.25
N ARG A 186 -41.01 -18.77 -6.07
CA ARG A 186 -40.73 -19.75 -5.02
C ARG A 186 -40.60 -21.16 -5.54
N ASP A 187 -40.94 -21.43 -6.80
CA ASP A 187 -40.75 -22.72 -7.44
C ASP A 187 -39.25 -22.97 -7.69
N PRO A 188 -38.64 -23.97 -7.00
CA PRO A 188 -37.22 -24.26 -7.16
C PRO A 188 -36.86 -24.75 -8.57
N GLN A 189 -37.80 -25.33 -9.32
CA GLN A 189 -37.59 -25.74 -10.71
C GLN A 189 -37.46 -24.51 -11.62
N VAL A 190 -38.38 -23.55 -11.46
CA VAL A 190 -38.35 -22.29 -12.23
C VAL A 190 -37.07 -21.53 -11.94
N LEU A 191 -36.70 -21.40 -10.67
CA LEU A 191 -35.47 -20.73 -10.27
C LEU A 191 -34.24 -21.44 -10.84
N ALA A 192 -34.12 -22.76 -10.67
CA ALA A 192 -32.98 -23.52 -11.16
C ALA A 192 -32.85 -23.46 -12.70
N ALA A 193 -33.96 -23.39 -13.43
CA ALA A 193 -33.98 -23.26 -14.89
C ALA A 193 -33.33 -21.96 -15.41
N LEU A 194 -33.17 -20.93 -14.57
CA LEU A 194 -32.42 -19.70 -14.88
C LEU A 194 -30.90 -19.93 -14.99
N ALA A 195 -30.41 -21.14 -14.74
CA ALA A 195 -29.02 -21.50 -14.93
C ALA A 195 -28.58 -21.35 -16.40
N LEU A 196 -27.43 -20.72 -16.62
CA LEU A 196 -26.86 -20.46 -17.94
C LEU A 196 -25.56 -21.24 -18.14
N GLY A 197 -25.25 -21.56 -19.40
CA GLY A 197 -23.99 -22.19 -19.81
C GLY A 197 -23.69 -23.48 -19.03
N ARG A 198 -22.48 -23.59 -18.48
CA ARG A 198 -22.02 -24.75 -17.70
C ARG A 198 -22.85 -25.00 -16.43
N MET A 199 -23.57 -23.98 -15.93
CA MET A 199 -24.38 -24.12 -14.72
C MET A 199 -25.66 -24.94 -14.97
N ARG A 200 -26.09 -25.12 -16.23
CA ARG A 200 -27.24 -25.97 -16.58
C ARG A 200 -27.06 -27.42 -16.13
N GLY A 201 -25.83 -27.94 -16.16
CA GLY A 201 -25.52 -29.28 -15.63
C GLY A 201 -25.74 -29.42 -14.12
N LYS A 202 -25.89 -28.32 -13.39
CA LYS A 202 -26.14 -28.29 -11.94
C LYS A 202 -27.62 -28.06 -11.59
N VAL A 203 -28.52 -27.98 -12.57
CA VAL A 203 -29.96 -27.73 -12.32
C VAL A 203 -30.53 -28.66 -11.25
N PRO A 204 -30.32 -29.99 -11.26
CA PRO A 204 -30.84 -30.85 -10.20
C PRO A 204 -30.38 -30.44 -8.78
N LEU A 205 -29.10 -30.10 -8.62
CA LEU A 205 -28.55 -29.63 -7.34
C LEU A 205 -29.08 -28.24 -6.95
N LEU A 206 -29.28 -27.37 -7.93
CA LEU A 206 -29.84 -26.03 -7.71
C LEU A 206 -31.30 -26.12 -7.25
N THR A 207 -32.11 -27.00 -7.85
CA THR A 207 -33.49 -27.26 -7.41
C THR A 207 -33.52 -27.63 -5.93
N HIS A 208 -32.63 -28.53 -5.48
CA HIS A 208 -32.52 -28.87 -4.06
C HIS A 208 -32.04 -27.69 -3.20
N ALA A 209 -31.05 -26.93 -3.66
CA ALA A 209 -30.51 -25.79 -2.90
C ALA A 209 -31.51 -24.63 -2.73
N LEU A 210 -32.47 -24.50 -3.66
CA LEU A 210 -33.47 -23.44 -3.69
C LEU A 210 -34.82 -23.85 -3.06
N ALA A 211 -35.02 -25.14 -2.78
CA ALA A 211 -36.24 -25.68 -2.16
C ALA A 211 -36.32 -25.37 -0.65
N ASN A 212 -36.69 -24.14 -0.28
CA ASN A 212 -36.75 -23.69 1.12
C ASN A 212 -37.84 -22.64 1.38
N SER A 213 -38.06 -22.35 2.67
CA SER A 213 -39.07 -21.39 3.17
C SER A 213 -38.65 -19.92 3.00
N PHE A 214 -38.26 -19.52 1.78
CA PHE A 214 -37.94 -18.13 1.49
C PHE A 214 -39.22 -17.27 1.54
N THR A 215 -39.27 -16.26 2.41
CA THR A 215 -40.47 -15.46 2.69
C THR A 215 -40.39 -14.06 2.07
N GLY A 216 -41.47 -13.27 2.20
CA GLY A 216 -41.44 -11.85 1.84
C GLY A 216 -40.44 -11.03 2.67
N HIS A 217 -40.23 -11.39 3.94
CA HIS A 217 -39.21 -10.76 4.78
C HIS A 217 -37.79 -11.03 4.24
N HIS A 218 -37.51 -12.27 3.85
CA HIS A 218 -36.23 -12.62 3.23
C HIS A 218 -36.02 -11.89 1.90
N ALA A 219 -37.06 -11.77 1.08
CA ALA A 219 -37.01 -11.00 -0.17
C ALA A 219 -36.63 -9.54 0.06
N PHE A 220 -37.24 -8.87 1.04
CA PHE A 220 -36.94 -7.48 1.37
C PHE A 220 -35.47 -7.28 1.77
N MET A 221 -34.97 -8.12 2.68
CA MET A 221 -33.59 -8.03 3.15
C MET A 221 -32.57 -8.36 2.05
N ALA A 222 -32.82 -9.42 1.25
CA ALA A 222 -31.98 -9.78 0.13
C ALA A 222 -31.92 -8.67 -0.93
N ALA A 223 -33.05 -8.01 -1.22
CA ALA A 223 -33.09 -6.89 -2.17
C ALA A 223 -32.23 -5.70 -1.70
N ALA A 224 -32.26 -5.37 -0.40
CA ALA A 224 -31.42 -4.31 0.16
C ALA A 224 -29.93 -4.65 0.06
N MET A 225 -29.54 -5.91 0.33
CA MET A 225 -28.16 -6.36 0.21
C MET A 225 -27.68 -6.38 -1.25
N LEU A 226 -28.51 -6.86 -2.18
CA LEU A 226 -28.22 -6.84 -3.62
C LEU A 226 -28.03 -5.42 -4.14
N ARG A 227 -28.89 -4.48 -3.71
CA ARG A 227 -28.73 -3.06 -4.06
C ARG A 227 -27.41 -2.49 -3.57
N ALA A 228 -27.01 -2.79 -2.33
CA ALA A 228 -25.72 -2.33 -1.79
C ALA A 228 -24.53 -2.85 -2.62
N ILE A 229 -24.60 -4.11 -3.08
CA ILE A 229 -23.59 -4.71 -3.97
C ILE A 229 -23.57 -3.97 -5.32
N ASP A 230 -24.74 -3.71 -5.93
CA ASP A 230 -24.84 -3.00 -7.21
C ASP A 230 -24.30 -1.58 -7.14
N GLU A 231 -24.65 -0.85 -6.08
CA GLU A 231 -24.15 0.50 -5.85
C GLU A 231 -22.62 0.50 -5.64
N ALA A 232 -22.08 -0.51 -4.96
CA ALA A 232 -20.65 -0.67 -4.81
C ALA A 232 -19.97 -0.98 -6.15
N ASP A 233 -20.56 -1.82 -7.00
CA ASP A 233 -20.07 -2.11 -8.36
C ASP A 233 -20.08 -0.86 -9.25
N ALA A 234 -21.14 -0.06 -9.19
CA ALA A 234 -21.22 1.21 -9.89
C ALA A 234 -20.13 2.19 -9.43
N ARG A 235 -19.94 2.34 -8.10
CA ARG A 235 -18.86 3.17 -7.53
C ARG A 235 -17.47 2.69 -7.95
N ILE A 236 -17.21 1.38 -7.91
CA ILE A 236 -15.92 0.80 -8.33
C ILE A 236 -15.64 1.12 -9.81
N THR A 237 -16.67 1.04 -10.66
CA THR A 237 -16.56 1.36 -12.08
C THR A 237 -16.23 2.83 -12.30
N GLN A 238 -16.95 3.75 -11.65
CA GLN A 238 -16.70 5.19 -11.72
C GLN A 238 -15.30 5.56 -11.24
N LEU A 239 -14.88 5.03 -10.08
CA LEU A 239 -13.54 5.26 -9.54
C LEU A 239 -12.45 4.71 -10.47
N SER A 240 -12.69 3.56 -11.10
CA SER A 240 -11.72 2.98 -12.04
C SER A 240 -11.58 3.80 -13.31
N GLN A 241 -12.68 4.35 -13.83
CA GLN A 241 -12.64 5.27 -14.98
C GLN A 241 -11.85 6.54 -14.66
N GLU A 242 -12.10 7.14 -13.49
CA GLU A 242 -11.40 8.34 -13.05
C GLU A 242 -9.90 8.10 -12.80
N ILE A 243 -9.55 6.96 -12.19
CA ILE A 243 -8.15 6.54 -12.02
C ILE A 243 -7.46 6.39 -13.38
N ASN A 244 -8.11 5.72 -14.34
CA ASN A 244 -7.56 5.54 -15.68
C ASN A 244 -7.38 6.88 -16.39
N ARG A 245 -8.31 7.82 -16.22
CA ARG A 245 -8.23 9.17 -16.78
C ARG A 245 -7.03 9.94 -16.22
N GLN A 246 -6.82 9.92 -14.90
CA GLN A 246 -5.68 10.59 -14.27
C GLN A 246 -4.33 9.95 -14.60
N LEU A 247 -4.31 8.65 -14.90
CA LEU A 247 -3.10 7.92 -15.27
C LEU A 247 -2.77 7.97 -16.77
N GLN A 248 -3.61 8.58 -17.62
CA GLN A 248 -3.30 8.75 -19.04
C GLN A 248 -1.91 9.36 -19.31
N PRO A 249 -1.46 10.41 -18.59
CA PRO A 249 -0.10 10.96 -18.78
C PRO A 249 1.02 10.01 -18.34
N LEU A 250 0.70 8.98 -17.55
CA LEU A 250 1.63 8.00 -16.98
C LEU A 250 1.43 6.60 -17.58
N GLN A 251 0.81 6.52 -18.75
CA GLN A 251 0.43 5.25 -19.39
C GLN A 251 1.64 4.37 -19.67
N GLN A 252 2.77 4.95 -20.11
CA GLN A 252 4.01 4.22 -20.35
C GLN A 252 4.50 3.51 -19.07
N GLN A 253 4.52 4.21 -17.93
CA GLN A 253 4.93 3.64 -16.65
C GLN A 253 4.00 2.52 -16.21
N VAL A 254 2.69 2.66 -16.42
CA VAL A 254 1.71 1.61 -16.15
C VAL A 254 2.01 0.36 -16.98
N GLU A 255 2.21 0.51 -18.28
CA GLU A 255 2.51 -0.59 -19.20
C GLU A 255 3.81 -1.31 -18.83
N LEU A 256 4.85 -0.54 -18.52
CA LEU A 256 6.13 -1.09 -18.07
C LEU A 256 5.99 -1.87 -16.76
N LEU A 257 5.24 -1.37 -15.78
CA LEU A 257 5.01 -2.09 -14.51
C LEU A 257 4.24 -3.40 -14.71
N ILE A 258 3.27 -3.43 -15.65
CA ILE A 258 2.49 -4.63 -15.96
C ILE A 258 3.35 -5.75 -16.55
N THR A 259 4.52 -5.43 -17.13
CA THR A 259 5.46 -6.47 -17.62
C THR A 259 6.02 -7.35 -16.50
N ILE A 260 5.97 -6.92 -15.23
CA ILE A 260 6.41 -7.74 -14.10
C ILE A 260 5.40 -8.88 -13.87
N PRO A 261 5.81 -10.16 -13.85
CA PRO A 261 4.92 -11.27 -13.54
C PRO A 261 4.20 -11.07 -12.21
N GLY A 262 2.87 -11.13 -12.25
CA GLY A 262 2.01 -10.95 -11.09
C GLY A 262 1.52 -9.52 -10.83
N VAL A 263 2.04 -8.51 -11.54
CA VAL A 263 1.55 -7.14 -11.48
C VAL A 263 0.43 -6.96 -12.51
N SER A 264 -0.80 -6.78 -12.04
CA SER A 264 -1.93 -6.39 -12.88
C SER A 264 -2.03 -4.87 -13.02
N LEU A 265 -2.88 -4.40 -13.93
CA LEU A 265 -3.23 -2.97 -14.06
C LEU A 265 -3.55 -2.35 -12.69
N THR A 266 -4.46 -2.94 -11.92
CA THR A 266 -4.84 -2.44 -10.59
C THR A 266 -3.64 -2.32 -9.64
N ILE A 267 -2.70 -3.26 -9.68
CA ILE A 267 -1.51 -3.25 -8.83
C ILE A 267 -0.53 -2.16 -9.30
N ALA A 268 -0.31 -2.02 -10.61
CA ALA A 268 0.51 -0.95 -11.17
C ALA A 268 -0.04 0.44 -10.80
N GLN A 269 -1.37 0.62 -10.86
CA GLN A 269 -2.05 1.84 -10.43
C GLN A 269 -1.79 2.15 -8.95
N VAL A 270 -1.87 1.15 -8.07
CA VAL A 270 -1.57 1.34 -6.64
C VAL A 270 -0.09 1.65 -6.42
N ILE A 271 0.83 1.00 -7.14
CA ILE A 271 2.26 1.32 -7.05
C ILE A 271 2.48 2.80 -7.37
N ILE A 272 2.01 3.28 -8.53
CA ILE A 272 2.17 4.68 -8.93
C ILE A 272 1.49 5.64 -7.95
N ALA A 273 0.29 5.32 -7.48
CA ALA A 273 -0.43 6.16 -6.52
C ALA A 273 0.26 6.27 -5.15
N GLU A 274 0.96 5.21 -4.72
CA GLU A 274 1.65 5.18 -3.44
C GLU A 274 3.08 5.72 -3.54
N THR A 275 3.80 5.50 -4.64
CA THR A 275 5.21 5.90 -4.75
C THR A 275 5.44 7.17 -5.58
N GLY A 276 4.50 7.53 -6.45
CA GLY A 276 4.77 8.38 -7.60
C GLY A 276 5.65 7.67 -8.63
N VAL A 277 6.05 8.42 -9.66
CA VAL A 277 6.95 7.93 -10.75
C VAL A 277 8.39 8.44 -10.62
N ASP A 278 8.61 9.52 -9.87
CA ASP A 278 9.93 10.07 -9.60
C ASP A 278 10.66 9.23 -8.54
N MET A 279 11.51 8.31 -9.01
CA MET A 279 12.31 7.45 -8.13
C MET A 279 13.47 8.18 -7.46
N GLY A 280 13.80 9.41 -7.86
CA GLY A 280 14.80 10.26 -7.19
C GLY A 280 14.44 10.57 -5.74
N ARG A 281 13.16 10.47 -5.37
CA ARG A 281 12.68 10.56 -3.98
C ARG A 281 13.20 9.43 -3.09
N PHE A 282 13.62 8.31 -3.67
CA PHE A 282 14.20 7.17 -2.97
C PHE A 282 15.61 6.89 -3.50
N ALA A 283 16.62 7.24 -2.70
CA ALA A 283 18.03 7.11 -3.10
C ALA A 283 18.42 5.72 -3.65
N THR A 284 17.77 4.66 -3.18
CA THR A 284 17.91 3.31 -3.75
C THR A 284 16.59 2.54 -3.66
N ALA A 285 16.44 1.46 -4.43
CA ALA A 285 15.33 0.51 -4.28
C ALA A 285 15.18 -0.02 -2.85
N GLY A 286 16.29 -0.14 -2.09
CA GLY A 286 16.28 -0.52 -0.68
C GLY A 286 15.60 0.53 0.22
N HIS A 287 15.76 1.82 -0.09
CA HIS A 287 15.06 2.89 0.62
C HIS A 287 13.56 2.83 0.36
N LEU A 288 13.14 2.60 -0.89
CA LEU A 288 11.73 2.40 -1.23
C LEU A 288 11.15 1.18 -0.50
N ALA A 289 11.86 0.05 -0.49
CA ALA A 289 11.42 -1.15 0.20
C ALA A 289 11.31 -0.98 1.72
N SER A 290 12.24 -0.22 2.32
CA SER A 290 12.20 0.15 3.74
C SER A 290 11.03 1.08 4.06
N TRP A 291 10.79 2.09 3.22
CA TRP A 291 9.65 3.01 3.36
C TRP A 291 8.31 2.28 3.22
N ALA A 292 8.18 1.42 2.21
CA ALA A 292 7.03 0.55 2.03
C ALA A 292 6.89 -0.48 3.15
N GLY A 293 7.94 -0.74 3.93
CA GLY A 293 7.97 -1.69 5.04
C GLY A 293 7.87 -3.15 4.59
N ILE A 294 8.34 -3.47 3.37
CA ILE A 294 8.38 -4.83 2.81
C ILE A 294 9.76 -5.49 2.94
N CYS A 295 10.64 -4.93 3.78
CA CYS A 295 11.92 -5.52 4.14
C CYS A 295 11.97 -5.87 5.64
N PRO A 296 12.81 -6.84 6.06
CA PRO A 296 13.04 -7.13 7.47
C PRO A 296 13.55 -5.89 8.21
N GLY A 297 13.13 -5.71 9.46
CA GLY A 297 13.69 -4.68 10.32
C GLY A 297 15.15 -4.97 10.67
N ASN A 298 15.92 -3.90 10.84
CA ASN A 298 17.24 -3.95 11.46
C ASN A 298 17.13 -3.46 12.90
N ASN A 299 17.17 -4.40 13.86
CA ASN A 299 17.21 -4.13 15.29
C ASN A 299 18.33 -4.98 15.90
N GLU A 300 19.48 -4.34 16.03
CA GLU A 300 20.72 -4.95 16.52
C GLU A 300 21.27 -4.07 17.64
N SER A 301 21.71 -4.71 18.72
CA SER A 301 22.38 -4.05 19.84
C SER A 301 23.55 -4.91 20.27
N ALA A 302 24.73 -4.29 20.42
CA ALA A 302 25.97 -4.97 20.82
C ALA A 302 26.26 -6.27 20.02
N GLY A 303 26.07 -6.24 18.70
CA GLY A 303 26.30 -7.39 17.82
C GLY A 303 25.22 -8.48 17.85
N LYS A 304 24.16 -8.32 18.66
CA LYS A 304 23.05 -9.27 18.76
C LYS A 304 21.81 -8.73 18.06
N ARG A 305 21.29 -9.52 17.11
CA ARG A 305 20.02 -9.22 16.44
C ARG A 305 18.84 -9.53 17.36
N LEU A 306 18.17 -8.48 17.82
CA LEU A 306 17.02 -8.57 18.73
C LEU A 306 15.72 -8.93 18.00
N SER A 307 15.48 -8.32 16.83
CA SER A 307 14.27 -8.57 16.04
C SER A 307 14.49 -8.31 14.55
N GLY A 308 13.86 -9.14 13.70
CA GLY A 308 13.81 -8.96 12.25
C GLY A 308 12.42 -8.61 11.72
N ARG A 309 11.47 -8.27 12.60
CA ARG A 309 10.09 -7.95 12.19
C ARG A 309 10.07 -6.75 11.23
N THR A 310 9.25 -6.84 10.20
CA THR A 310 9.02 -5.74 9.25
C THR A 310 8.46 -4.53 10.00
N ARG A 311 8.95 -3.33 9.69
CA ARG A 311 8.44 -2.08 10.28
C ARG A 311 7.02 -1.77 9.77
N HIS A 312 6.32 -0.89 10.47
CA HIS A 312 5.15 -0.22 9.89
C HIS A 312 5.59 0.51 8.62
N GLY A 313 4.73 0.50 7.60
CA GLY A 313 4.98 1.10 6.30
C GLY A 313 3.64 1.25 5.58
N ASP A 314 3.66 1.59 4.30
CA ASP A 314 2.43 1.81 3.56
C ASP A 314 1.58 0.53 3.42
N THR A 315 0.41 0.51 4.04
CA THR A 315 -0.46 -0.67 4.12
C THR A 315 -1.12 -1.00 2.78
N TRP A 316 -1.38 -0.01 1.94
CA TRP A 316 -2.01 -0.18 0.63
C TRP A 316 -1.02 -0.81 -0.35
N LEU A 317 0.19 -0.25 -0.42
CA LEU A 317 1.27 -0.78 -1.22
C LEU A 317 1.68 -2.18 -0.77
N LYS A 318 1.84 -2.43 0.54
CA LYS A 318 2.12 -3.79 1.05
C LYS A 318 1.06 -4.80 0.64
N THR A 319 -0.21 -4.43 0.72
CA THR A 319 -1.32 -5.31 0.34
C THR A 319 -1.26 -5.62 -1.16
N ALA A 320 -1.07 -4.59 -1.99
CA ALA A 320 -0.94 -4.76 -3.44
C ALA A 320 0.26 -5.67 -3.79
N LEU A 321 1.42 -5.47 -3.16
CA LEU A 321 2.61 -6.29 -3.38
C LEU A 321 2.45 -7.73 -2.87
N TYR A 322 1.70 -7.96 -1.79
CA TYR A 322 1.37 -9.32 -1.35
C TYR A 322 0.49 -10.05 -2.37
N MET A 323 -0.49 -9.36 -2.95
CA MET A 323 -1.31 -9.91 -4.03
C MET A 323 -0.48 -10.15 -5.29
N ALA A 324 0.39 -9.22 -5.65
CA ALA A 324 1.32 -9.35 -6.77
C ALA A 324 2.22 -10.57 -6.60
N GLY A 325 2.85 -10.71 -5.43
CA GLY A 325 3.71 -11.84 -5.10
C GLY A 325 2.96 -13.18 -5.09
N SER A 326 1.71 -13.20 -4.63
CA SER A 326 0.87 -14.40 -4.66
C SER A 326 0.50 -14.81 -6.08
N SER A 327 0.29 -13.84 -6.97
CA SER A 327 0.04 -14.08 -8.40
C SER A 327 1.31 -14.56 -9.10
N ALA A 328 2.42 -13.87 -8.89
CA ALA A 328 3.74 -14.21 -9.42
C ALA A 328 4.20 -15.62 -9.01
N ALA A 329 3.88 -16.04 -7.78
CA ALA A 329 4.18 -17.37 -7.26
C ALA A 329 3.53 -18.50 -8.09
N ARG A 330 2.39 -18.25 -8.73
CA ARG A 330 1.67 -19.22 -9.57
C ARG A 330 2.18 -19.23 -11.01
N ALA A 331 2.91 -18.21 -11.44
CA ALA A 331 3.50 -18.15 -12.77
C ALA A 331 4.58 -19.23 -12.92
N LYS A 332 4.44 -20.04 -13.98
CA LYS A 332 5.42 -21.07 -14.37
C LYS A 332 6.44 -20.44 -15.33
N GLY A 333 7.67 -20.95 -15.32
CA GLY A 333 8.73 -20.47 -16.21
C GLY A 333 9.41 -19.15 -15.78
N THR A 334 8.92 -18.47 -14.74
CA THR A 334 9.43 -17.16 -14.30
C THR A 334 10.43 -17.24 -13.14
N TYR A 335 11.33 -16.26 -13.06
CA TYR A 335 12.26 -16.06 -11.95
C TYR A 335 11.52 -15.89 -10.62
N LEU A 336 10.49 -15.06 -10.56
CA LEU A 336 9.72 -14.79 -9.35
C LEU A 336 8.99 -16.04 -8.83
N GLY A 337 8.45 -16.86 -9.73
CA GLY A 337 7.88 -18.16 -9.39
C GLY A 337 8.91 -19.14 -8.84
N ALA A 338 10.12 -19.17 -9.43
CA ALA A 338 11.22 -20.01 -8.93
C ALA A 338 11.72 -19.54 -7.55
N GLN A 339 11.83 -18.22 -7.35
CA GLN A 339 12.18 -17.62 -6.06
C GLN A 339 11.18 -18.03 -4.97
N PHE A 340 9.88 -17.95 -5.27
CA PHE A 340 8.82 -18.39 -4.34
C PHE A 340 9.01 -19.84 -3.92
N ARG A 341 9.07 -20.77 -4.90
CA ARG A 341 9.20 -22.21 -4.65
C ARG A 341 10.44 -22.55 -3.83
N ARG A 342 11.55 -21.86 -4.07
CA ARG A 342 12.79 -22.02 -3.30
C ARG A 342 12.66 -21.57 -1.84
N LEU A 343 11.89 -20.51 -1.57
CA LEU A 343 11.77 -19.93 -0.23
C LEU A 343 10.74 -20.65 0.65
N VAL A 344 9.70 -21.25 0.06
CA VAL A 344 8.61 -21.91 0.80
C VAL A 344 9.12 -22.95 1.81
N PRO A 345 10.02 -23.90 1.47
CA PRO A 345 10.45 -24.94 2.41
C PRO A 345 11.08 -24.41 3.70
N HIS A 346 11.74 -23.26 3.65
CA HIS A 346 12.50 -22.71 4.79
C HIS A 346 11.80 -21.54 5.49
N ARG A 347 10.86 -20.87 4.83
CA ARG A 347 10.23 -19.64 5.33
C ARG A 347 8.72 -19.76 5.50
N GLY A 348 8.09 -20.73 4.85
CA GLY A 348 6.64 -20.85 4.72
C GLY A 348 6.05 -19.89 3.68
N VAL A 349 4.82 -20.20 3.24
CA VAL A 349 4.11 -19.51 2.15
C VAL A 349 4.05 -18.00 2.36
N LYS A 350 3.55 -17.54 3.52
CA LYS A 350 3.33 -16.10 3.78
C LYS A 350 4.62 -15.28 3.65
N ARG A 351 5.74 -15.76 4.20
CA ARG A 351 7.02 -15.06 4.15
C ARG A 351 7.66 -15.13 2.77
N ALA A 352 7.51 -16.24 2.06
CA ALA A 352 7.94 -16.38 0.68
C ALA A 352 7.19 -15.38 -0.24
N THR A 353 5.87 -15.24 -0.09
CA THR A 353 5.07 -14.25 -0.81
C THR A 353 5.56 -12.83 -0.58
N VAL A 354 5.83 -12.45 0.68
CA VAL A 354 6.36 -11.12 1.01
C VAL A 354 7.73 -10.88 0.37
N ALA A 355 8.61 -11.88 0.33
CA ALA A 355 9.91 -11.77 -0.31
C ALA A 355 9.82 -11.60 -1.83
N VAL A 356 8.86 -12.26 -2.48
CA VAL A 356 8.57 -12.03 -3.90
C VAL A 356 8.00 -10.62 -4.10
N GLY A 357 7.07 -10.17 -3.26
CA GLY A 357 6.56 -8.80 -3.28
C GLY A 357 7.68 -7.74 -3.10
N HIS A 358 8.66 -8.00 -2.25
CA HIS A 358 9.85 -7.17 -2.13
C HIS A 358 10.63 -7.10 -3.45
N SER A 359 10.84 -8.24 -4.11
CA SER A 359 11.54 -8.31 -5.40
C SER A 359 10.77 -7.59 -6.51
N ILE A 360 9.44 -7.66 -6.50
CA ILE A 360 8.56 -6.90 -7.39
C ILE A 360 8.74 -5.39 -7.17
N LEU A 361 8.77 -4.93 -5.92
CA LEU A 361 8.96 -3.51 -5.61
C LEU A 361 10.35 -3.00 -6.00
N VAL A 362 11.39 -3.83 -5.83
CA VAL A 362 12.75 -3.51 -6.29
C VAL A 362 12.78 -3.40 -7.82
N ALA A 363 12.15 -4.34 -8.53
CA ALA A 363 12.02 -4.25 -9.98
C ALA A 363 11.24 -3.00 -10.41
N ALA A 364 10.14 -2.68 -9.74
CA ALA A 364 9.35 -1.47 -10.01
C ALA A 364 10.18 -0.19 -9.85
N TRP A 365 11.06 -0.11 -8.85
CA TRP A 365 11.98 1.03 -8.68
C TRP A 365 12.90 1.19 -9.90
N HIS A 366 13.55 0.12 -10.36
CA HIS A 366 14.43 0.18 -11.54
C HIS A 366 13.65 0.49 -12.82
N ILE A 367 12.48 -0.11 -13.00
CA ILE A 367 11.62 0.13 -14.17
C ILE A 367 11.18 1.59 -14.24
N LEU A 368 10.78 2.18 -13.12
CA LEU A 368 10.33 3.58 -13.08
C LEU A 368 11.51 4.57 -13.19
N HIS A 369 12.69 4.20 -12.71
CA HIS A 369 13.90 5.00 -12.81
C HIS A 369 14.49 4.99 -14.23
N ASP A 370 14.63 3.81 -14.84
CA ASP A 370 15.33 3.59 -16.10
C ASP A 370 14.37 3.55 -17.31
N LEU A 371 13.05 3.50 -17.08
CA LEU A 371 11.99 3.38 -18.09
C LEU A 371 12.17 2.19 -19.04
N VAL A 372 12.62 1.06 -18.49
CA VAL A 372 12.81 -0.22 -19.22
C VAL A 372 11.78 -1.26 -18.79
N PRO A 373 11.40 -2.21 -19.66
CA PRO A 373 10.50 -3.30 -19.28
C PRO A 373 11.18 -4.29 -18.33
N TYR A 374 10.39 -5.08 -17.61
CA TYR A 374 10.89 -6.15 -16.77
C TYR A 374 11.57 -7.23 -17.61
N GLN A 375 12.82 -7.53 -17.29
CA GLN A 375 13.56 -8.66 -17.87
C GLN A 375 13.51 -9.85 -16.91
N ASP A 376 12.80 -10.91 -17.31
CA ASP A 376 12.73 -12.14 -16.53
C ASP A 376 14.03 -12.94 -16.64
N LEU A 377 14.60 -13.33 -15.49
CA LEU A 377 15.83 -14.12 -15.42
C LEU A 377 15.60 -15.63 -15.65
N GLY A 378 14.34 -16.04 -15.80
CA GLY A 378 13.93 -17.41 -16.07
C GLY A 378 13.83 -18.28 -14.81
N ALA A 379 13.05 -19.36 -14.92
CA ALA A 379 12.85 -20.33 -13.84
C ALA A 379 14.15 -21.02 -13.39
N ASP A 380 15.12 -21.14 -14.29
CA ASP A 380 16.38 -21.84 -14.03
C ASP A 380 17.46 -20.95 -13.41
N HIS A 381 17.16 -19.69 -13.08
CA HIS A 381 18.16 -18.79 -12.51
C HIS A 381 18.82 -19.37 -11.24
N PHE A 382 18.02 -19.96 -10.34
CA PHE A 382 18.51 -20.52 -9.09
C PHE A 382 19.16 -21.89 -9.25
N THR A 383 18.81 -22.65 -10.28
CA THR A 383 19.44 -23.93 -10.59
C THR A 383 20.73 -23.69 -11.37
N ASN A 384 20.72 -22.95 -12.47
CA ASN A 384 21.90 -22.77 -13.33
C ASN A 384 23.03 -21.96 -12.69
N ARG A 385 22.73 -20.85 -11.99
CA ARG A 385 23.78 -19.96 -11.48
C ARG A 385 24.23 -20.31 -10.08
N LEU A 386 23.27 -20.49 -9.17
CA LEU A 386 23.55 -20.77 -7.76
C LEU A 386 23.87 -22.24 -7.49
N SER A 387 23.39 -23.20 -8.28
CA SER A 387 23.84 -24.59 -8.11
C SER A 387 25.24 -24.78 -8.69
N LYS A 388 25.56 -24.27 -9.89
CA LYS A 388 26.90 -24.44 -10.48
C LYS A 388 28.00 -23.87 -9.59
N GLU A 389 27.95 -22.59 -9.22
CA GLU A 389 29.01 -22.01 -8.38
C GLU A 389 29.09 -22.64 -6.99
N ARG A 390 27.94 -22.93 -6.36
CA ARG A 390 27.92 -23.54 -5.03
C ARG A 390 28.36 -25.00 -5.07
N GLN A 391 28.00 -25.73 -6.11
CA GLN A 391 28.42 -27.11 -6.34
C GLN A 391 29.90 -27.15 -6.68
N THR A 392 30.42 -26.24 -7.51
CA THR A 392 31.85 -26.07 -7.76
C THR A 392 32.60 -25.78 -6.46
N ARG A 393 32.15 -24.82 -5.63
CA ARG A 393 32.79 -24.56 -4.33
C ARG A 393 32.72 -25.76 -3.37
N ARG A 394 31.59 -26.49 -3.35
CA ARG A 394 31.45 -27.70 -2.52
C ARG A 394 32.40 -28.80 -2.98
N LEU A 395 32.47 -29.05 -4.28
CA LEU A 395 33.37 -30.04 -4.88
C LEU A 395 34.83 -29.68 -4.65
N LEU A 396 35.19 -28.40 -4.81
CA LEU A 396 36.51 -27.89 -4.47
C LEU A 396 36.85 -28.14 -3.00
N ALA A 397 35.97 -27.76 -2.07
CA ALA A 397 36.19 -27.99 -0.65
C ALA A 397 36.35 -29.49 -0.30
N GLN A 398 35.61 -30.38 -0.98
CA GLN A 398 35.75 -31.82 -0.81
C GLN A 398 37.09 -32.36 -1.34
N LEU A 399 37.54 -31.88 -2.50
CA LEU A 399 38.83 -32.27 -3.07
C LEU A 399 40.01 -31.75 -2.23
N THR A 400 39.93 -30.51 -1.75
CA THR A 400 40.94 -29.95 -0.83
C THR A 400 40.98 -30.72 0.50
N ALA A 401 39.84 -31.15 1.03
CA ALA A 401 39.79 -31.97 2.24
C ALA A 401 40.44 -33.37 2.08
N LEU A 402 40.60 -33.84 0.84
CA LEU A 402 41.34 -35.06 0.50
C LEU A 402 42.84 -34.81 0.27
N GLY A 403 43.32 -33.58 0.47
CA GLY A 403 44.73 -33.20 0.29
C GLY A 403 45.13 -32.88 -1.16
N LEU A 404 44.15 -32.71 -2.06
CA LEU A 404 44.39 -32.35 -3.46
C LEU A 404 44.36 -30.83 -3.63
N ASP A 405 45.40 -30.28 -4.27
CA ASP A 405 45.38 -28.91 -4.78
C ASP A 405 44.69 -28.90 -6.15
N VAL A 406 43.64 -28.10 -6.31
CA VAL A 406 42.75 -28.16 -7.49
C VAL A 406 42.59 -26.78 -8.10
N THR A 407 43.00 -26.65 -9.36
CA THR A 407 42.79 -25.47 -10.21
C THR A 407 41.65 -25.74 -11.19
N VAL A 408 40.67 -24.83 -11.26
CA VAL A 408 39.52 -24.92 -12.18
C VAL A 408 39.66 -23.87 -13.27
N THR A 409 39.87 -24.32 -14.50
CA THR A 409 39.84 -23.46 -15.70
C THR A 409 38.44 -23.48 -16.33
N PRO A 410 37.88 -22.31 -16.70
CA PRO A 410 36.68 -22.26 -17.51
C PRO A 410 36.93 -22.94 -18.86
N GLN A 411 35.98 -23.76 -19.30
CA GLN A 411 36.03 -24.33 -20.65
C GLN A 411 35.73 -23.21 -21.65
N GLU A 412 36.62 -22.97 -22.63
CA GLU A 412 36.38 -21.99 -23.69
C GLU A 412 35.08 -22.35 -24.44
N ALA A 413 34.20 -21.36 -24.59
CA ALA A 413 32.91 -21.56 -25.24
C ALA A 413 33.15 -21.86 -26.73
N ALA A 414 32.71 -23.05 -27.17
CA ALA A 414 32.76 -23.48 -28.57
C ALA A 414 31.72 -22.76 -29.44
#